data_AF-A0A847R1F6-F1
#
_entry.id   AF-A0A847R1F6-F1
#
_cell.length_a   1.000
_cell.length_b   1.000
_cell.length_c   1.000
_cell.angle_alpha   90.00
_cell.angle_beta   90.00
_cell.angle_gamma   90.00
#
_symmetry.space_group_name_H-M   'P 1'
#
loop_
_entity.id
_entity.type
_entity.pdbx_description
1 polymer ?
#
loop_
_entity_poly.entity_id
_entity_poly.type
_entity_poly.pdbx_seq_one_letter_code
_entity_poly.pdbx_strand_id
1 'polypeptide(L)'
;MDMQSIKNSIEAAYENHGYCFGIRAMTGVQTAEVGSILPNSYHWEDGVSTGNEIDGTCAIGFDVEFGEIESEQHFLKMVELVKNTYSGQVVVICGSQNIDEPHNDQDEVVIKNAKVISII
;
A
#
# COMPACT_ATOMS: atom_id res chain seq x y z
N MET A 1 -9.54 6.35 12.94
CA MET A 1 -9.16 5.06 12.37
C MET A 1 -9.71 3.96 13.25
N ASP A 2 -10.53 3.07 12.68
CA ASP A 2 -11.06 1.88 13.35
C ASP A 2 -10.15 0.69 13.03
N MET A 3 -9.33 0.28 14.00
CA MET A 3 -8.35 -0.80 13.82
C MET A 3 -9.02 -2.15 13.58
N GLN A 4 -10.19 -2.40 14.19
CA GLN A 4 -10.87 -3.67 14.02
C GLN A 4 -11.38 -3.81 12.58
N SER A 5 -11.93 -2.72 12.02
CA SER A 5 -12.35 -2.71 10.62
C SER A 5 -11.18 -2.96 9.66
N ILE A 6 -9.98 -2.41 9.95
CA ILE A 6 -8.79 -2.63 9.12
C ILE A 6 -8.34 -4.08 9.17
N LYS A 7 -8.26 -4.66 10.38
CA LYS A 7 -7.89 -6.08 10.56
C LYS A 7 -8.84 -7.01 9.81
N ASN A 8 -10.15 -6.77 9.92
CA ASN A 8 -11.15 -7.55 9.18
C ASN A 8 -10.98 -7.42 7.65
N SER A 9 -10.63 -6.23 7.14
CA SER A 9 -10.33 -6.05 5.72
C SER A 9 -9.08 -6.81 5.27
N ILE A 10 -8.05 -6.88 6.12
CA ILE A 10 -6.80 -7.60 5.83
C ILE A 10 -7.05 -9.11 5.81
N GLU A 11 -7.76 -9.63 6.81
CA GLU A 11 -8.15 -11.04 6.89
C GLU A 11 -8.95 -11.44 5.63
N ALA A 12 -9.98 -10.66 5.28
CA ALA A 12 -10.77 -10.91 4.07
C ALA A 12 -9.93 -10.83 2.79
N ALA A 13 -8.97 -9.91 2.70
CA ALA A 13 -8.08 -9.84 1.54
C ALA A 13 -7.16 -11.06 1.46
N TYR A 14 -6.63 -11.53 2.60
CA TYR A 14 -5.79 -12.71 2.69
C TYR A 14 -6.52 -13.99 2.28
N GLU A 15 -7.76 -14.18 2.75
CA GLU A 15 -8.64 -15.28 2.33
C GLU A 15 -8.92 -15.27 0.81
N ASN A 16 -8.87 -14.08 0.19
CA ASN A 16 -9.02 -13.89 -1.25
C ASN A 16 -7.67 -13.83 -2.01
N HIS A 17 -6.63 -14.46 -1.47
CA HIS A 17 -5.30 -14.59 -2.08
C HIS A 17 -4.51 -13.28 -2.23
N GLY A 18 -4.80 -12.29 -1.38
CA GLY A 18 -3.98 -11.10 -1.20
C GLY A 18 -2.87 -11.34 -0.19
N TYR A 19 -1.61 -11.36 -0.64
CA TYR A 19 -0.46 -11.74 0.19
C TYR A 19 0.58 -10.65 0.34
N CYS A 20 0.45 -9.55 -0.40
CA CYS A 20 1.30 -8.37 -0.27
C CYS A 20 0.43 -7.19 0.12
N PHE A 21 0.85 -6.45 1.15
CA PHE A 21 0.09 -5.37 1.76
C PHE A 21 0.96 -4.12 1.86
N GLY A 22 0.32 -2.96 1.72
CA GLY A 22 1.01 -1.68 1.89
C GLY A 22 0.07 -0.54 2.23
N ILE A 23 0.65 0.55 2.72
CA ILE A 23 -0.03 1.80 3.05
C ILE A 23 0.40 2.86 2.04
N ARG A 24 -0.59 3.54 1.45
CA ARG A 24 -0.35 4.55 0.41
C ARG A 24 -1.14 5.83 0.70
N ALA A 25 -0.52 6.98 0.48
CA ALA A 25 -1.22 8.25 0.37
C ALA A 25 -1.67 8.49 -1.07
N MET A 26 -2.94 8.84 -1.25
CA MET A 26 -3.50 9.33 -2.51
C MET A 26 -3.20 10.83 -2.60
N THR A 27 -2.16 11.18 -3.35
CA THR A 27 -1.69 12.56 -3.48
C THR A 27 -2.38 13.30 -4.64
N GLY A 28 -2.43 14.63 -4.56
CA GLY A 28 -3.10 15.48 -5.56
C GLY A 28 -4.63 15.50 -5.42
N VAL A 29 -5.36 15.50 -6.53
CA VAL A 29 -6.84 15.42 -6.58
C VAL A 29 -7.37 13.98 -6.61
N GLN A 30 -6.49 12.99 -6.45
CA GLN A 30 -6.89 11.59 -6.50
C GLN A 30 -7.47 11.15 -5.15
N THR A 31 -8.66 10.57 -5.19
CA THR A 31 -9.26 9.83 -4.08
C THR A 31 -9.58 8.42 -4.56
N ALA A 32 -9.54 7.45 -3.66
CA ALA A 32 -9.90 6.08 -3.96
C ALA A 32 -11.01 5.59 -3.02
N GLU A 33 -11.80 4.66 -3.54
CA GLU A 33 -12.83 3.94 -2.78
C GLU A 33 -12.35 2.52 -2.48
N VAL A 34 -12.84 1.95 -1.37
CA VAL A 34 -12.62 0.53 -1.07
C VAL A 34 -13.11 -0.32 -2.24
N GLY A 35 -12.27 -1.24 -2.70
CA GLY A 35 -12.51 -2.07 -3.86
C GLY A 35 -11.85 -1.60 -5.15
N SER A 36 -11.40 -0.35 -5.22
CA SER A 36 -10.75 0.21 -6.42
C SER A 36 -9.42 -0.49 -6.69
N ILE A 37 -9.14 -0.79 -7.96
CA ILE A 37 -7.79 -1.15 -8.41
C ILE A 37 -7.04 0.15 -8.70
N LEU A 38 -5.86 0.29 -8.10
CA LEU A 38 -5.01 1.46 -8.30
C LEU A 38 -4.18 1.32 -9.59
N PRO A 39 -3.86 2.44 -10.25
CA PRO A 39 -2.96 2.43 -11.39
C PRO A 39 -1.53 2.10 -10.96
N ASN A 40 -0.74 1.75 -11.97
CA ASN A 40 0.70 1.61 -11.84
C ASN A 40 1.33 2.93 -11.38
N SER A 41 2.38 2.81 -10.56
CA SER A 41 3.19 3.96 -10.15
C SER A 41 4.20 4.32 -11.24
N TYR A 42 4.69 5.56 -11.21
CA TYR A 42 5.76 5.99 -12.09
C TYR A 42 7.11 5.66 -11.45
N HIS A 43 8.10 5.37 -12.28
CA HIS A 43 9.49 5.24 -11.85
C HIS A 43 10.10 6.64 -11.65
N TRP A 44 10.76 6.83 -10.51
CA TRP A 44 11.43 8.07 -10.13
C TRP A 44 12.91 7.81 -9.91
N GLU A 45 13.76 8.66 -10.49
CA GLU A 45 15.21 8.65 -10.28
C GLU A 45 15.63 10.03 -9.79
N ASP A 46 16.34 10.09 -8.66
CA ASP A 46 16.83 11.34 -8.05
C ASP A 46 15.74 12.43 -7.90
N GLY A 47 14.52 12.02 -7.55
CA GLY A 47 13.38 12.92 -7.36
C GLY A 47 12.75 13.44 -8.67
N VAL A 48 13.16 12.93 -9.82
CA VAL A 48 12.61 13.25 -11.14
C VAL A 48 11.88 12.02 -11.70
N SER A 49 10.62 12.19 -12.09
CA SER A 49 9.90 11.11 -12.77
C SER A 49 10.54 10.86 -14.13
N THR A 50 10.87 9.60 -14.41
CA THR A 50 11.41 9.17 -15.71
C THR A 50 10.32 9.15 -16.80
N GLY A 51 9.04 9.28 -16.42
CA GLY A 51 7.89 9.15 -17.32
C GLY A 51 7.49 7.70 -17.60
N ASN A 52 8.28 6.71 -17.16
CA ASN A 52 7.96 5.30 -17.30
C ASN A 52 7.10 4.82 -16.12
N GLU A 53 6.15 3.93 -16.40
CA GLU A 53 5.39 3.23 -15.37
C GLU A 53 6.10 1.94 -14.97
N ILE A 54 6.03 1.59 -13.68
CA ILE A 54 6.42 0.27 -13.18
C ILE A 54 5.19 -0.65 -13.18
N ASP A 55 5.36 -1.97 -13.22
CA ASP A 55 4.24 -2.93 -13.35
C ASP A 55 3.43 -3.14 -12.04
N GLY A 56 3.31 -2.11 -11.21
CA GLY A 56 2.54 -2.17 -9.97
C GLY A 56 2.42 -0.84 -9.26
N THR A 57 1.76 -0.84 -8.10
CA THR A 57 1.56 0.34 -7.27
C THR A 57 2.54 0.34 -6.10
N CYS A 58 3.34 1.40 -5.98
CA CYS A 58 4.22 1.64 -4.84
C CYS A 58 3.44 1.88 -3.53
N ALA A 59 3.91 1.34 -2.42
CA ALA A 59 3.43 1.65 -1.08
C ALA A 59 4.48 1.34 -0.02
N ILE A 60 4.27 1.85 1.19
CA ILE A 60 5.05 1.44 2.36
C ILE A 60 4.52 0.10 2.85
N GLY A 61 5.35 -0.93 2.82
CA GLY A 61 5.02 -2.30 3.18
C GLY A 61 4.84 -2.48 4.68
N PHE A 62 4.08 -3.51 5.05
CA PHE A 62 4.03 -4.02 6.42
C PHE A 62 3.73 -5.52 6.39
N ASP A 63 4.15 -6.22 7.44
CA ASP A 63 4.08 -7.68 7.47
C ASP A 63 2.70 -8.17 7.93
N VAL A 64 2.18 -9.13 7.17
CA VAL A 64 0.93 -9.85 7.46
C VAL A 64 1.24 -11.35 7.41
N GLU A 65 0.95 -12.05 8.49
CA GLU A 65 1.12 -13.50 8.61
C GLU A 65 -0.25 -14.14 8.86
N PHE A 66 -0.63 -15.11 8.02
CA PHE A 66 -1.91 -15.82 8.12
C PHE A 66 -3.16 -14.93 8.23
N GLY A 67 -3.16 -13.77 7.57
CA GLY A 67 -4.27 -12.81 7.58
C GLY A 67 -4.27 -11.84 8.78
N GLU A 68 -3.24 -11.89 9.62
CA GLU A 68 -3.08 -11.01 10.78
C GLU A 68 -1.87 -10.08 10.60
N ILE A 69 -2.00 -8.82 11.04
CA ILE A 69 -0.88 -7.89 11.10
C ILE A 69 0.13 -8.43 12.11
N GLU A 70 1.37 -8.69 11.70
CA GLU A 70 2.40 -9.29 12.56
C GLU A 70 2.73 -8.37 13.76
N SER A 71 2.78 -7.06 13.51
CA SER A 71 3.01 -6.05 14.55
C SER A 71 2.14 -4.82 14.36
N GLU A 72 1.12 -4.67 15.22
CA GLU A 72 0.24 -3.49 15.20
C GLU A 72 1.02 -2.19 15.43
N GLN A 73 2.05 -2.22 16.29
CA GLN A 73 2.90 -1.04 16.50
C GLN A 73 3.69 -0.67 15.24
N HIS A 74 4.18 -1.66 14.50
CA HIS A 74 4.87 -1.42 13.24
C HIS A 74 3.90 -0.84 12.19
N PHE A 75 2.71 -1.42 12.05
CA PHE A 75 1.66 -0.91 11.18
C PHE A 75 1.32 0.55 11.49
N LEU A 76 1.08 0.88 12.76
CA LEU A 76 0.79 2.26 13.19
C LEU A 76 1.92 3.22 12.85
N LYS A 77 3.18 2.81 13.04
CA LYS A 77 4.35 3.59 12.66
C LYS A 77 4.40 3.86 11.15
N MET A 78 4.08 2.86 10.31
CA MET A 78 4.03 3.03 8.85
C MET A 78 2.89 3.97 8.42
N VAL A 79 1.72 3.87 9.07
CA VAL A 79 0.60 4.80 8.86
C VAL A 79 1.01 6.23 9.20
N GLU A 80 1.65 6.45 10.34
CA GLU A 80 2.14 7.77 10.75
C GLU A 80 3.20 8.31 9.80
N LEU A 81 4.14 7.47 9.35
CA LEU A 81 5.14 7.84 8.36
C LEU A 81 4.49 8.38 7.08
N VAL A 82 3.53 7.64 6.51
CA VAL A 82 2.83 8.05 5.28
C VAL A 82 2.05 9.35 5.50
N LYS A 83 1.33 9.49 6.63
CA LYS A 83 0.56 10.70 6.97
C LYS A 83 1.43 11.94 7.17
N ASN A 84 2.63 11.77 7.72
CA ASN A 84 3.54 12.89 7.98
C ASN A 84 4.31 13.31 6.73
N THR A 85 4.57 12.38 5.80
CA THR A 85 5.30 12.64 4.56
C THR A 85 4.40 13.21 3.46
N TYR A 86 3.16 12.73 3.37
CA TYR A 86 2.27 13.05 2.25
C TYR A 86 0.94 13.63 2.73
N SER A 87 0.45 14.65 2.03
CA SER A 87 -0.92 15.14 2.18
C SER A 87 -1.86 14.32 1.29
N GLY A 88 -2.98 13.85 1.84
CA GLY A 88 -4.01 13.17 1.06
C GLY A 88 -4.78 12.12 1.86
N GLN A 89 -5.70 11.42 1.18
CA GLN A 89 -6.38 10.25 1.73
C GLN A 89 -5.36 9.11 1.88
N VAL A 90 -5.30 8.47 3.04
CA VAL A 90 -4.43 7.31 3.25
C VAL A 90 -5.25 6.03 3.14
N VAL A 91 -4.73 5.06 2.40
CA VAL A 91 -5.39 3.79 2.11
C VAL A 91 -4.49 2.61 2.42
N VAL A 92 -5.09 1.49 2.79
CA VAL A 92 -4.44 0.18 2.80
C VAL A 92 -4.74 -0.50 1.48
N ILE A 93 -3.69 -0.98 0.82
CA ILE A 93 -3.77 -1.69 -0.44
C ILE A 93 -3.23 -3.11 -0.31
N CYS A 94 -3.73 -4.00 -1.17
CA CYS A 94 -3.34 -5.40 -1.20
C CYS A 94 -3.28 -5.94 -2.63
N GLY A 95 -2.40 -6.90 -2.87
CA GLY A 95 -2.31 -7.67 -4.10
C GLY A 95 -1.69 -9.04 -3.88
N SER A 96 -1.67 -9.86 -4.91
CA SER A 96 -1.18 -11.24 -4.84
C SER A 96 0.34 -11.36 -4.98
N GLN A 97 1.02 -10.31 -5.43
CA GLN A 97 2.44 -10.36 -5.79
C GLN A 97 3.12 -9.01 -5.49
N ASN A 98 4.24 -9.08 -4.77
CA ASN A 98 5.24 -8.00 -4.74
C ASN A 98 6.15 -8.15 -5.96
N ILE A 99 6.45 -7.05 -6.62
CA ILE A 99 7.42 -6.98 -7.72
C ILE A 99 8.73 -6.50 -7.13
N ASP A 100 9.78 -7.27 -7.38
CA ASP A 100 11.15 -6.89 -7.03
C ASP A 100 11.62 -5.84 -8.06
N GLU A 101 11.47 -4.56 -7.71
CA GLU A 101 11.95 -3.44 -8.52
C GLU A 101 13.36 -3.05 -8.03
N PRO A 102 14.40 -3.07 -8.90
CA PRO A 102 15.80 -2.90 -8.52
C PRO A 102 16.18 -1.54 -7.88
N HIS A 103 15.21 -0.66 -7.66
CA HIS A 103 15.39 0.67 -7.09
C HIS A 103 14.34 1.04 -6.02
N ASN A 104 13.61 0.05 -5.47
CA ASN A 104 12.69 0.33 -4.37
C ASN A 104 13.43 0.88 -3.14
N ASP A 105 12.84 1.90 -2.51
CA ASP A 105 13.33 2.41 -1.25
C ASP A 105 13.17 1.35 -0.14
N GLN A 106 13.94 1.51 0.93
CA GLN A 106 13.82 0.64 2.11
C GLN A 106 12.38 0.74 2.68
N ASP A 107 11.77 -0.42 2.93
CA ASP A 107 10.37 -0.58 3.37
C ASP A 107 9.31 -0.29 2.29
N GLU A 108 9.69 -0.07 1.03
CA GLU A 108 8.77 0.07 -0.10
C GLU A 108 8.47 -1.28 -0.76
N VAL A 109 7.21 -1.46 -1.14
CA VAL A 109 6.72 -2.61 -1.92
C VAL A 109 6.04 -2.12 -3.19
N VAL A 110 6.16 -2.90 -4.27
CA VAL A 110 5.48 -2.64 -5.54
C VAL A 110 4.46 -3.74 -5.76
N ILE A 111 3.19 -3.40 -5.56
CA ILE A 111 2.11 -4.37 -5.53
C ILE A 111 1.42 -4.43 -6.89
N LYS A 112 1.47 -5.60 -7.55
CA LYS A 112 0.78 -5.80 -8.83
C LYS A 112 -0.74 -5.85 -8.65
N ASN A 113 -1.48 -5.16 -9.52
CA ASN A 113 -2.95 -5.05 -9.48
C ASN A 113 -3.47 -4.64 -8.09
N ALA A 114 -2.80 -3.68 -7.44
CA ALA A 114 -3.10 -3.29 -6.07
C ALA A 114 -4.56 -2.84 -5.91
N LYS A 115 -5.27 -3.46 -4.97
CA LYS A 115 -6.65 -3.14 -4.63
C LYS A 115 -6.71 -2.41 -3.30
N VAL A 116 -7.51 -1.35 -3.22
CA VAL A 116 -7.82 -0.68 -1.95
C VAL A 116 -8.71 -1.58 -1.11
N ILE A 117 -8.29 -1.92 0.10
CA ILE A 117 -9.04 -2.76 1.03
C ILE A 117 -9.55 -1.99 2.26
N SER A 118 -8.95 -0.83 2.54
CA SER A 118 -9.38 0.04 3.63
C SER A 118 -8.93 1.49 3.43
N ILE A 119 -9.63 2.43 4.09
CA ILE A 119 -9.32 3.86 4.13
C ILE A 119 -9.06 4.24 5.61
N ILE A 120 -8.00 5.01 5.86
CA ILE A 120 -7.46 5.29 7.20
C ILE A 120 -7.79 6.71 7.71
#